data_AF-A0A257JC46-F1
#
_entry.id   AF-A0A257JC46-F1
#
_cell.length_a   1.000
_cell.length_b   1.000
_cell.length_c   1.000
_cell.angle_alpha   90.00
_cell.angle_beta   90.00
_cell.angle_gamma   90.00
#
_symmetry.space_group_name_H-M   'P 1'
#
loop_
_entity.id
_entity.type
_entity.pdbx_description
1 polymer ?
#
loop_
_entity_poly.entity_id
_entity_poly.type
_entity_poly.pdbx_seq_one_letter_code
_entity_poly.pdbx_strand_id
1 'polypeptide(L)'
;MEDNMVTQANTFRSTRTAGFWLAAAIAALQGLNAVRTVLDPQGFATYMGLPVDQLSALGWVQVYGLRAGFIAVLPAVLLARSDFAALRWMALAALLMPLGDAYLAFSAGAGAPIVGRHLAVAVFLLVASHFLGRAAREVQP
;
A
#
# COMPACT_ATOMS: atom_id res chain seq x y z
N MET A 1 9.58 7.27 -38.65
CA MET A 1 10.26 7.85 -37.48
C MET A 1 9.27 8.54 -36.54
N GLU A 2 8.37 9.37 -37.04
CA GLU A 2 7.37 10.12 -36.26
C GLU A 2 6.40 9.22 -35.47
N ASP A 3 5.92 8.13 -36.07
CA ASP A 3 4.99 7.18 -35.45
C ASP A 3 5.61 6.44 -34.23
N ASN A 4 6.92 6.16 -34.31
CA ASN A 4 7.67 5.60 -33.18
C ASN A 4 7.79 6.60 -32.02
N MET A 5 7.93 7.90 -32.31
CA MET A 5 8.06 8.94 -31.29
C MET A 5 6.75 9.17 -30.52
N VAL A 6 5.61 9.22 -31.24
CA VAL A 6 4.28 9.37 -30.63
C VAL A 6 3.95 8.18 -29.73
N THR A 7 4.25 6.96 -30.18
CA THR A 7 4.03 5.73 -29.41
C THR A 7 4.84 5.71 -28.11
N GLN A 8 6.11 6.12 -28.17
CA GLN A 8 6.96 6.22 -26.97
C GLN A 8 6.43 7.26 -25.98
N ALA A 9 6.06 8.47 -26.46
CA ALA A 9 5.51 9.53 -25.63
C ALA A 9 4.20 9.12 -24.92
N ASN A 10 3.31 8.42 -25.62
CA ASN A 10 2.06 7.89 -25.04
C ASN A 10 2.33 6.82 -23.97
N THR A 11 3.31 5.96 -24.21
CA THR A 11 3.71 4.92 -23.25
C THR A 11 4.25 5.52 -21.96
N PHE A 12 5.12 6.54 -22.04
CA PHE A 12 5.66 7.25 -20.88
C PHE A 12 4.58 7.98 -20.08
N ARG A 13 3.61 8.59 -20.76
CA ARG A 13 2.47 9.22 -20.07
C ARG A 13 1.65 8.17 -19.32
N SER A 14 1.38 7.04 -19.94
CA SER A 14 0.59 5.95 -19.36
C SER A 14 1.25 5.33 -18.11
N THR A 15 2.55 5.08 -18.13
CA THR A 15 3.30 4.50 -16.99
C THR A 15 3.29 5.41 -15.77
N ARG A 16 3.53 6.71 -15.97
CA ARG A 16 3.45 7.71 -14.89
C ARG A 16 2.05 7.78 -14.29
N THR A 17 1.03 7.83 -15.15
CA THR A 17 -0.38 7.84 -14.71
C THR A 17 -0.71 6.59 -13.91
N ALA A 18 -0.30 5.40 -14.36
CA ALA A 18 -0.54 4.15 -13.64
C ALA A 18 0.17 4.12 -12.28
N GLY A 19 1.46 4.44 -12.23
CA GLY A 19 2.23 4.46 -10.97
C GLY A 19 1.67 5.46 -9.96
N PHE A 20 1.28 6.65 -10.43
CA PHE A 20 0.62 7.66 -9.62
C PHE A 20 -0.67 7.13 -9.00
N TRP A 21 -1.57 6.57 -9.81
CA TRP A 21 -2.86 6.08 -9.32
C TRP A 21 -2.75 4.90 -8.38
N LEU A 22 -1.80 3.98 -8.62
CA LEU A 22 -1.54 2.87 -7.70
C LEU A 22 -1.05 3.37 -6.34
N ALA A 23 -0.09 4.31 -6.32
CA ALA A 23 0.39 4.90 -5.08
C ALA A 23 -0.70 5.73 -4.37
N ALA A 24 -1.54 6.45 -5.13
CA ALA A 24 -2.65 7.21 -4.56
C ALA A 24 -3.72 6.28 -3.96
N ALA A 25 -4.02 5.16 -4.62
CA ALA A 25 -4.98 4.18 -4.14
C ALA A 25 -4.56 3.56 -2.80
N ILE A 26 -3.28 3.18 -2.65
CA ILE A 26 -2.81 2.61 -1.38
C ILE A 26 -2.75 3.66 -0.26
N ALA A 27 -2.37 4.91 -0.59
CA ALA A 27 -2.40 6.00 0.37
C ALA A 27 -3.82 6.27 0.88
N ALA A 28 -4.79 6.32 -0.03
CA ALA A 28 -6.20 6.52 0.30
C ALA A 28 -6.78 5.35 1.11
N LEU A 29 -6.51 4.11 0.71
CA LEU A 29 -6.96 2.91 1.43
C LEU A 29 -6.44 2.91 2.87
N GLN A 30 -5.16 3.23 3.06
CA GLN A 30 -4.56 3.27 4.40
C GLN A 30 -5.03 4.46 5.21
N GLY A 31 -5.32 5.60 4.57
CA GLY A 31 -5.96 6.74 5.23
C GLY A 31 -7.36 6.38 5.73
N LEU A 32 -8.17 5.71 4.90
CA LEU A 32 -9.49 5.23 5.30
C LEU A 32 -9.41 4.23 6.47
N ASN A 33 -8.45 3.30 6.43
CA ASN A 33 -8.25 2.35 7.51
C ASN A 33 -7.82 3.04 8.81
N ALA A 34 -6.92 4.03 8.75
CA ALA A 34 -6.53 4.82 9.90
C ALA A 34 -7.73 5.55 10.52
N VAL A 35 -8.56 6.19 9.69
CA VAL A 35 -9.79 6.86 10.14
C VAL A 35 -10.74 5.87 10.81
N ARG A 36 -10.95 4.68 10.23
CA ARG A 36 -11.81 3.63 10.82
C ARG A 36 -11.33 3.19 12.20
N THR A 37 -10.02 3.08 12.41
CA THR A 37 -9.47 2.71 13.74
C THR A 37 -9.76 3.72 14.83
N VAL A 38 -10.00 4.99 14.47
CA VAL A 38 -10.32 6.07 15.42
C VAL A 38 -11.82 6.17 15.63
N LEU A 39 -12.61 6.09 14.56
CA LEU A 39 -14.07 6.28 14.61
C LEU A 39 -14.81 5.07 15.19
N ASP A 40 -14.36 3.86 14.86
CA ASP A 40 -14.99 2.61 15.31
C ASP A 40 -13.91 1.53 15.57
N PRO A 41 -13.12 1.67 16.66
CA PRO A 41 -12.05 0.73 16.97
C PRO A 41 -12.57 -0.69 17.23
N GLN A 42 -13.77 -0.84 17.79
CA GLN A 42 -14.37 -2.14 18.09
C GLN A 42 -14.83 -2.84 16.81
N GLY A 43 -15.58 -2.16 15.94
CA GLY A 43 -15.97 -2.72 14.65
C GLY A 43 -14.77 -3.03 13.76
N PHE A 44 -13.71 -2.21 13.83
CA PHE A 44 -12.46 -2.49 13.13
C PHE A 44 -11.76 -3.75 13.66
N ALA A 45 -11.75 -3.97 14.98
CA ALA A 45 -11.22 -5.20 15.58
C ALA A 45 -12.00 -6.43 15.09
N THR A 46 -13.34 -6.38 15.10
CA THR A 46 -14.21 -7.44 14.56
C THR A 46 -13.89 -7.72 13.10
N TYR A 47 -13.79 -6.67 12.27
CA TYR A 47 -13.45 -6.79 10.85
C TYR A 47 -12.10 -7.47 10.63
N MET A 48 -11.13 -7.21 11.52
CA MET A 48 -9.83 -7.86 11.48
C MET A 48 -9.81 -9.29 12.07
N GLY A 49 -10.93 -9.76 12.62
CA GLY A 49 -11.07 -11.08 13.22
C GLY A 49 -10.49 -11.18 14.63
N LEU A 50 -10.37 -10.05 15.34
CA LEU A 50 -9.82 -10.00 16.69
C LEU A 50 -10.94 -10.16 17.74
N PRO A 51 -10.66 -10.83 18.88
CA PRO A 51 -11.57 -10.90 20.00
C PRO A 51 -11.70 -9.52 20.67
N VAL A 52 -12.82 -8.85 20.43
CA VAL A 52 -13.05 -7.43 20.76
C VAL A 52 -13.15 -7.16 22.26
N ASP A 53 -13.41 -8.20 23.05
CA ASP A 53 -13.54 -8.16 24.51
C ASP A 53 -12.19 -8.05 25.24
N GLN A 54 -11.07 -8.13 24.53
CA GLN A 54 -9.74 -8.04 25.13
C GLN A 54 -9.12 -6.65 24.97
N LEU A 55 -8.56 -6.11 26.07
CA LEU A 55 -7.76 -4.87 26.04
C LEU A 55 -6.60 -4.93 25.02
N SER A 56 -6.08 -6.12 24.75
CA SER A 56 -5.06 -6.38 23.74
C SER A 56 -5.54 -6.06 22.32
N ALA A 57 -6.82 -6.27 22.01
CA ALA A 57 -7.40 -5.98 20.70
C ALA A 57 -7.44 -4.46 20.45
N LEU A 58 -7.84 -3.67 21.45
CA LEU A 58 -7.86 -2.21 21.32
C LEU A 58 -6.44 -1.63 21.16
N GLY A 59 -5.47 -2.14 21.93
CA GLY A 59 -4.07 -1.74 21.77
C GLY A 59 -3.53 -2.07 20.38
N TRP A 60 -3.87 -3.25 19.84
CA TRP A 60 -3.52 -3.64 18.48
C TRP A 60 -4.14 -2.69 17.44
N VAL A 61 -5.42 -2.31 17.60
CA VAL A 61 -6.13 -1.40 16.69
C VAL A 61 -5.47 -0.03 16.65
N GLN A 62 -5.05 0.50 17.80
CA GLN A 62 -4.35 1.79 17.87
C GLN A 62 -3.00 1.76 17.15
N VAL A 63 -2.19 0.71 17.38
CA VAL A 63 -0.90 0.53 16.69
C VAL A 63 -1.11 0.34 15.19
N TYR A 64 -2.12 -0.42 14.79
CA TYR A 64 -2.51 -0.55 13.39
C TYR A 64 -2.88 0.80 12.79
N GLY A 65 -3.73 1.59 13.47
CA GLY A 65 -4.18 2.90 13.04
C GLY A 65 -3.03 3.87 12.79
N LEU A 66 -2.09 3.96 13.72
CA LEU A 66 -0.90 4.81 13.58
C LEU A 66 -0.05 4.40 12.36
N ARG A 67 0.18 3.09 12.20
CA ARG A 67 0.91 2.53 11.05
C ARG A 67 0.19 2.81 9.73
N ALA A 68 -1.11 2.61 9.67
CA ALA A 68 -1.92 2.92 8.49
C ALA A 68 -1.87 4.41 8.17
N GLY A 69 -1.94 5.28 9.18
CA GLY A 69 -1.79 6.73 9.01
C GLY A 69 -0.42 7.12 8.46
N PHE A 70 0.66 6.53 8.98
CA PHE A 70 2.01 6.74 8.45
C PHE A 70 2.12 6.32 6.97
N ILE A 71 1.60 5.13 6.63
CA ILE A 71 1.58 4.62 5.24
C ILE A 71 0.63 5.44 4.35
N ALA A 72 -0.35 6.16 4.90
CA ALA A 72 -1.18 7.07 4.12
C ALA A 72 -0.44 8.38 3.81
N VAL A 73 0.17 8.99 4.83
CA VAL A 73 0.78 10.31 4.74
C VAL A 73 2.07 10.30 3.92
N LEU A 74 2.98 9.36 4.20
CA LEU A 74 4.29 9.35 3.55
C LEU A 74 4.22 9.26 2.01
N PRO A 75 3.50 8.30 1.40
CA PRO A 75 3.39 8.24 -0.06
C PRO A 75 2.55 9.38 -0.63
N ALA A 76 1.57 9.93 0.11
CA ALA A 76 0.88 11.14 -0.33
C ALA A 76 1.83 12.35 -0.46
N VAL A 77 2.74 12.52 0.51
CA VAL A 77 3.79 13.56 0.44
C VAL A 77 4.75 13.31 -0.73
N LEU A 78 5.20 12.07 -0.93
CA LEU A 78 6.08 11.73 -2.06
C LEU A 78 5.39 11.90 -3.41
N LEU A 79 4.10 11.59 -3.52
CA LEU A 79 3.28 11.85 -4.70
C LEU A 79 3.15 13.34 -4.99
N ALA A 80 2.88 14.17 -3.98
CA ALA A 80 2.82 15.62 -4.13
C ALA A 80 4.15 16.20 -4.63
N ARG A 81 5.27 15.55 -4.30
CA ARG A 81 6.62 15.91 -4.80
C ARG A 81 6.99 15.23 -6.12
N SER A 82 6.12 14.38 -6.67
CA SER A 82 6.40 13.54 -7.84
C SER A 82 7.68 12.70 -7.71
N ASP A 83 8.04 12.28 -6.48
CA ASP A 83 9.24 11.49 -6.21
C ASP A 83 8.96 9.99 -6.41
N PHE A 84 8.86 9.60 -7.69
CA PHE A 84 8.56 8.22 -8.07
C PHE A 84 9.67 7.24 -7.71
N ALA A 85 10.92 7.71 -7.59
CA ALA A 85 12.04 6.87 -7.16
C ALA A 85 11.90 6.49 -5.68
N ALA A 86 11.62 7.46 -4.81
CA ALA A 86 11.36 7.20 -3.40
C ALA A 86 10.11 6.32 -3.22
N LEU A 87 9.02 6.58 -3.95
CA LEU A 87 7.80 5.76 -3.91
C LEU A 87 8.07 4.31 -4.30
N ARG A 88 8.89 4.06 -5.33
CA ARG A 88 9.28 2.71 -5.74
C ARG A 88 9.98 1.96 -4.60
N TRP A 89 10.98 2.58 -3.99
CA TRP A 89 11.75 1.97 -2.90
C TRP A 89 10.92 1.78 -1.65
N MET A 90 10.06 2.74 -1.33
CA MET A 90 9.07 2.60 -0.27
C MET A 90 8.16 1.39 -0.51
N ALA A 91 7.62 1.22 -1.72
CA ALA A 91 6.76 0.09 -2.05
C ALA A 91 7.49 -1.26 -1.89
N LEU A 92 8.76 -1.34 -2.27
CA LEU A 92 9.58 -2.55 -2.06
C LEU A 92 9.86 -2.83 -0.59
N ALA A 93 10.26 -1.80 0.17
CA ALA A 93 10.49 -1.93 1.60
C ALA A 93 9.20 -2.33 2.35
N ALA A 94 8.07 -1.78 1.92
CA ALA A 94 6.77 -2.07 2.50
C ALA A 94 6.34 -3.54 2.34
N LEU A 95 6.93 -4.32 1.42
CA LEU A 95 6.65 -5.76 1.26
C LEU A 95 6.90 -6.56 2.53
N LEU A 96 7.83 -6.11 3.38
CA LEU A 96 8.11 -6.76 4.66
C LEU A 96 6.84 -6.93 5.51
N MET A 97 5.94 -5.94 5.50
CA MET A 97 4.71 -5.98 6.29
C MET A 97 3.71 -7.05 5.82
N PRO A 98 3.16 -7.00 4.59
CA PRO A 98 2.17 -7.99 4.17
C PRO A 98 2.76 -9.40 4.07
N LEU A 99 4.05 -9.57 3.76
CA LEU A 99 4.68 -10.89 3.78
C LEU A 99 4.82 -11.42 5.22
N GLY A 100 5.26 -10.56 6.15
CA GLY A 100 5.30 -10.89 7.58
C GLY A 100 3.92 -11.20 8.14
N ASP A 101 2.92 -10.37 7.83
CA ASP A 101 1.53 -10.57 8.27
C ASP A 101 0.95 -11.87 7.70
N ALA A 102 1.19 -12.19 6.43
CA ALA A 102 0.76 -13.46 5.83
C ALA A 102 1.40 -14.66 6.54
N TYR A 103 2.70 -14.60 6.80
CA TYR A 103 3.43 -15.66 7.51
C TYR A 103 2.93 -15.84 8.95
N LEU A 104 2.76 -14.74 9.69
CA LEU A 104 2.29 -14.78 11.07
C LEU A 104 0.85 -15.26 11.16
N ALA A 105 -0.03 -14.81 10.26
CA ALA A 105 -1.41 -15.26 10.19
C ALA A 105 -1.50 -16.76 9.88
N PHE A 106 -0.72 -17.23 8.89
CA PHE A 106 -0.64 -18.65 8.56
C PHE A 106 -0.13 -19.48 9.75
N SER A 107 0.94 -19.02 10.40
CA SER A 107 1.55 -19.69 11.56
C SER A 107 0.62 -19.75 12.78
N ALA A 108 -0.28 -18.77 12.91
CA ALA A 108 -1.32 -18.73 13.94
C ALA A 108 -2.57 -19.55 13.60
N GLY A 109 -2.60 -20.24 12.45
CA GLY A 109 -3.75 -21.03 12.01
C GLY A 109 -4.94 -20.20 11.50
N ALA A 110 -4.70 -18.96 11.06
CA ALA A 110 -5.74 -18.12 10.49
C ALA A 110 -6.31 -18.72 9.20
N GLY A 111 -7.59 -18.45 8.92
CA GLY A 111 -8.26 -18.92 7.71
C GLY A 111 -7.62 -18.40 6.42
N ALA A 112 -7.72 -19.18 5.34
CA ALA A 112 -7.15 -18.85 4.04
C ALA A 112 -7.50 -17.44 3.50
N PRO A 113 -8.72 -16.89 3.70
CA PRO A 113 -9.02 -15.52 3.27
C PRO A 113 -8.15 -14.45 3.94
N ILE A 114 -7.75 -14.66 5.20
CA ILE A 114 -6.89 -13.73 5.96
C ILE A 114 -5.48 -13.76 5.39
N VAL A 115 -4.92 -14.93 5.14
CA VAL A 115 -3.59 -15.05 4.52
C VAL A 115 -3.62 -14.47 3.09
N GLY A 116 -4.66 -14.81 2.33
CA GLY A 116 -4.85 -14.37 0.95
C GLY A 116 -4.88 -12.85 0.79
N ARG A 117 -5.57 -12.12 1.67
CA ARG A 117 -5.58 -10.64 1.61
C ARG A 117 -4.18 -10.03 1.79
N HIS A 118 -3.35 -10.59 2.66
CA HIS A 118 -1.99 -10.09 2.89
C HIS A 118 -1.12 -10.34 1.64
N LEU A 119 -1.20 -11.53 1.05
CA LEU A 119 -0.51 -11.83 -0.20
C LEU A 119 -0.98 -10.95 -1.36
N ALA A 120 -2.28 -10.64 -1.43
CA ALA A 120 -2.81 -9.73 -2.45
C ALA A 120 -2.21 -8.31 -2.34
N VAL A 121 -2.05 -7.80 -1.11
CA VAL A 121 -1.35 -6.51 -0.88
C VAL A 121 0.12 -6.60 -1.29
N ALA A 122 0.81 -7.71 -1.01
CA ALA A 122 2.20 -7.89 -1.44
C ALA A 122 2.33 -7.86 -2.97
N VAL A 123 1.44 -8.57 -3.69
CA VAL A 123 1.40 -8.54 -5.16
C VAL A 123 1.10 -7.13 -5.68
N PHE A 124 0.13 -6.44 -5.07
CA PHE A 124 -0.18 -5.05 -5.42
C PHE A 124 1.05 -4.14 -5.30
N LEU A 125 1.82 -4.25 -4.20
CA LEU A 125 3.02 -3.44 -4.00
C LEU A 125 4.12 -3.74 -5.03
N LEU A 126 4.26 -5.00 -5.46
CA LEU A 126 5.18 -5.37 -6.55
C LEU A 126 4.78 -4.70 -7.87
N VAL A 127 3.49 -4.74 -8.21
CA VAL A 127 2.95 -4.09 -9.41
C VAL A 127 3.14 -2.57 -9.33
N ALA A 128 2.80 -1.95 -8.20
CA ALA A 128 3.01 -0.52 -7.98
C ALA A 128 4.49 -0.15 -8.12
N SER A 129 5.39 -0.90 -7.48
CA SER A 129 6.83 -0.69 -7.58
C SER A 129 7.34 -0.77 -9.02
N HIS A 130 6.83 -1.73 -9.81
CA HIS A 130 7.18 -1.84 -11.22
C HIS A 130 6.84 -0.55 -11.99
N PHE A 131 5.59 -0.07 -11.89
CA PHE A 131 5.15 1.14 -12.59
C PHE A 131 5.86 2.41 -12.09
N LEU A 132 6.03 2.55 -10.78
CA LEU A 132 6.79 3.65 -10.17
C LEU A 132 8.25 3.65 -10.62
N GLY A 133 8.87 2.48 -10.73
CA GLY A 133 10.23 2.34 -11.21
C GLY A 133 10.39 2.66 -12.70
N ARG A 134 9.35 2.46 -13.51
CA ARG A 134 9.31 2.95 -14.89
C ARG A 134 9.19 4.47 -14.91
N ALA A 135 8.21 5.03 -14.19
CA ALA A 135 7.99 6.47 -14.09
C ALA A 135 9.24 7.23 -13.62
N ALA A 136 9.97 6.71 -12.64
CA ALA A 136 11.19 7.34 -12.11
C ALA A 136 12.30 7.49 -13.15
N ARG A 137 12.52 6.46 -14.00
CA ARG A 137 13.54 6.49 -15.06
C ARG A 137 13.23 7.46 -16.19
N GLU A 138 11.99 7.90 -16.30
CA GLU A 138 11.60 8.88 -17.32
C GLU A 138 11.77 10.32 -16.82
N VAL A 139 11.88 10.51 -15.50
CA VAL A 139 12.08 11.84 -14.88
C VAL A 139 13.57 12.17 -14.75
N GLN A 140 14.43 11.16 -14.66
CA GLN A 140 15.88 11.33 -14.63
C GLN A 140 16.43 11.31 -16.08
N PRO A 141 17.09 12.39 -16.55
CA PRO A 141 17.63 12.49 -17.91
C PRO A 141 18.82 11.55 -18.17
#